data_AF-A0A256H1D6-F1
#
_entry.id   AF-A0A256H1D6-F1
#
_cell.length_a   1.000
_cell.length_b   1.000
_cell.length_c   1.000
_cell.angle_alpha   90.00
_cell.angle_beta   90.00
_cell.angle_gamma   90.00
#
_symmetry.space_group_name_H-M   'P 1'
#
loop_
_entity.id
_entity.type
_entity.pdbx_description
1 polymer ?
#
loop_
_entity_poly.entity_id
_entity_poly.type
_entity_poly.pdbx_seq_one_letter_code
_entity_poly.pdbx_strand_id
1 'polypeptide(L)'
;MLQTVLQPYSDGALYVEELVEEGGWEAVNETMTNPPGSTAEVIHRNPDYETRNVTFEDTATGDWETYPDQGVDGAETTGEASMFVMFWYQSLEYGYPVLEPETSAGANVRIHTQPDEELQTRANYNYAHESTDGWAGDELYPYRAGDGDDARDGYVWVTEWQTTADAADFRETYVEMVTAHGDDEYEAGRVYEIDDGDFPGAYGVVRDGTRVTIVHAPEPGGVLELRPDADLAPPATGDGASGDGGTDGADGTNGDDGSDGDDGNDSGSDGDGPDGSSGPDASTGDEAPGFGVVAGLLGLLAAVSLLARRSRD
;
A
#
# COMPACT_ATOMS: atom_id res chain seq x y z
N MET A 1 -10.74 -2.40 5.25
CA MET A 1 -11.34 -1.46 6.23
C MET A 1 -12.05 -2.14 7.41
N LEU A 2 -13.07 -3.01 7.24
CA LEU A 2 -13.74 -3.62 8.41
C LEU A 2 -12.82 -4.54 9.23
N GLN A 3 -11.90 -5.28 8.60
CA GLN A 3 -11.09 -6.28 9.32
C GLN A 3 -10.14 -5.65 10.35
N THR A 4 -9.35 -4.64 10.00
CA THR A 4 -8.47 -3.96 10.99
C THR A 4 -9.25 -3.36 12.16
N VAL A 5 -10.47 -2.87 11.93
CA VAL A 5 -11.37 -2.35 13.00
C VAL A 5 -11.84 -3.47 13.94
N LEU A 6 -11.90 -4.71 13.47
CA LEU A 6 -12.30 -5.87 14.27
C LEU A 6 -11.16 -6.47 15.09
N GLN A 7 -9.89 -6.15 14.79
CA GLN A 7 -8.75 -6.74 15.47
C GLN A 7 -8.81 -6.57 17.00
N PRO A 8 -9.06 -5.37 17.57
CA PRO A 8 -9.12 -5.22 19.03
C PRO A 8 -10.28 -5.97 19.69
N TYR A 9 -11.33 -6.31 18.93
CA TYR A 9 -12.50 -7.02 19.45
C TYR A 9 -12.38 -8.54 19.34
N SER A 10 -11.54 -9.02 18.40
CA SER A 10 -11.22 -10.43 18.25
C SER A 10 -10.13 -10.83 19.24
N ASP A 11 -8.93 -10.26 19.08
CA ASP A 11 -7.77 -10.64 19.89
C ASP A 11 -7.84 -10.04 21.30
N GLY A 12 -8.48 -8.88 21.46
CA GLY A 12 -8.60 -8.26 22.78
C GLY A 12 -9.43 -9.08 23.77
N ALA A 13 -10.35 -9.93 23.31
CA ALA A 13 -11.05 -10.86 24.21
C ALA A 13 -10.10 -11.93 24.77
N LEU A 14 -9.18 -12.43 23.94
CA LEU A 14 -8.16 -13.41 24.31
C LEU A 14 -7.09 -12.78 25.20
N TYR A 15 -6.70 -11.56 24.88
CA TYR A 15 -5.75 -10.81 25.70
C TYR A 15 -6.28 -10.55 27.11
N VAL A 16 -7.55 -10.17 27.24
CA VAL A 16 -8.18 -9.99 28.56
C VAL A 16 -8.29 -11.32 29.32
N GLU A 17 -8.53 -12.44 28.62
CA GLU A 17 -8.53 -13.76 29.24
C GLU A 17 -7.15 -14.08 29.85
N GLU A 18 -6.07 -13.91 29.08
CA GLU A 18 -4.68 -14.10 29.54
C GLU A 18 -4.35 -13.21 30.77
N LEU A 19 -4.67 -11.91 30.70
CA LEU A 19 -4.45 -10.98 31.81
C LEU A 19 -5.19 -11.39 33.09
N VAL A 20 -6.42 -11.92 32.95
CA VAL A 20 -7.19 -12.42 34.09
C VAL A 20 -6.59 -13.69 34.66
N GLU A 21 -6.05 -14.57 33.83
CA GLU A 21 -5.37 -15.80 34.26
C GLU A 21 -4.05 -15.51 35.01
N GLU A 22 -3.25 -14.56 34.52
CA GLU A 22 -1.95 -14.23 35.10
C GLU A 22 -2.04 -13.31 36.34
N GLY A 23 -2.84 -12.25 36.26
CA GLY A 23 -2.86 -11.16 37.25
C GLY A 23 -4.25 -10.79 37.76
N GLY A 24 -5.31 -11.48 37.29
CA GLY A 24 -6.69 -11.17 37.64
C GLY A 24 -7.16 -9.82 37.12
N TRP A 25 -8.29 -9.34 37.64
CA TRP A 25 -8.89 -8.06 37.22
C TRP A 25 -8.03 -6.82 37.50
N GLU A 26 -6.98 -6.94 38.32
CA GLU A 26 -6.04 -5.85 38.56
C GLU A 26 -5.17 -5.59 37.32
N ALA A 27 -4.67 -6.65 36.65
CA ALA A 27 -3.94 -6.55 35.39
C ALA A 27 -4.79 -5.93 34.26
N VAL A 28 -6.08 -6.28 34.20
CA VAL A 28 -7.04 -5.65 33.26
C VAL A 28 -7.21 -4.15 33.57
N ASN A 29 -7.33 -3.77 34.83
CA ASN A 29 -7.45 -2.36 35.23
C ASN A 29 -6.18 -1.55 34.93
N GLU A 30 -5.01 -2.17 35.06
CA GLU A 30 -3.74 -1.56 34.66
C GLU A 30 -3.73 -1.24 33.16
N THR A 31 -4.18 -2.19 32.34
CA THR A 31 -4.33 -2.00 30.87
C THR A 31 -5.33 -0.89 30.53
N MET A 32 -6.36 -0.64 31.35
CA MET A 32 -7.26 0.51 31.15
C MET A 32 -6.59 1.86 31.45
N THR A 33 -5.52 1.86 32.25
CA THR A 33 -4.75 3.05 32.61
C THR A 33 -3.56 3.26 31.67
N ASN A 34 -2.96 2.16 31.22
CA ASN A 34 -1.87 2.10 30.26
C ASN A 34 -2.28 1.13 29.14
N PRO A 35 -3.03 1.60 28.13
CA PRO A 35 -3.49 0.73 27.05
C PRO A 35 -2.32 0.17 26.23
N PRO A 36 -2.52 -0.96 25.54
CA PRO A 36 -1.51 -1.54 24.68
C PRO A 36 -0.99 -0.53 23.67
N GLY A 37 0.32 -0.53 23.47
CA GLY A 37 1.00 0.42 22.59
C GLY A 37 0.94 0.04 21.11
N SER A 38 0.60 -1.20 20.81
CA SER A 38 0.58 -1.74 19.44
C SER A 38 -0.43 -2.87 19.28
N THR A 39 -0.79 -3.17 18.03
CA THR A 39 -1.60 -4.36 17.70
C THR A 39 -0.84 -5.65 18.01
N ALA A 40 0.49 -5.65 17.82
CA ALA A 40 1.35 -6.80 18.10
C ALA A 40 1.28 -7.24 19.58
N GLU A 41 1.28 -6.29 20.52
CA GLU A 41 1.10 -6.58 21.95
C GLU A 41 -0.18 -7.40 22.21
N VAL A 42 -1.26 -7.09 21.49
CA VAL A 42 -2.57 -7.75 21.62
C VAL A 42 -2.62 -9.07 20.86
N ILE A 43 -2.11 -9.12 19.62
CA ILE A 43 -2.06 -10.33 18.77
C ILE A 43 -1.27 -11.43 19.49
N HIS A 44 -0.11 -11.07 20.03
CA HIS A 44 0.83 -11.99 20.68
C HIS A 44 0.56 -12.17 22.18
N ARG A 45 -0.44 -11.47 22.72
CA ARG A 45 -0.85 -11.50 24.13
C ARG A 45 0.32 -11.29 25.09
N ASN A 46 1.21 -10.36 24.75
CA ASN A 46 2.45 -10.13 25.48
C ASN A 46 2.56 -8.64 25.85
N PRO A 47 2.29 -8.23 27.10
CA PRO A 47 2.41 -6.83 27.53
C PRO A 47 3.84 -6.28 27.46
N ASP A 48 4.84 -7.16 27.45
CA ASP A 48 6.26 -6.81 27.33
C ASP A 48 6.75 -6.92 25.87
N TYR A 49 5.85 -6.89 24.88
CA TYR A 49 6.21 -7.01 23.47
C TYR A 49 7.16 -5.90 23.03
N GLU A 50 8.30 -6.29 22.45
CA GLU A 50 9.35 -5.35 22.08
C GLU A 50 8.98 -4.58 20.82
N THR A 51 8.83 -3.25 20.97
CA THR A 51 8.72 -2.30 19.85
C THR A 51 9.96 -1.42 19.77
N ARG A 52 10.24 -0.86 18.60
CA ARG A 52 11.36 0.02 18.32
C ARG A 52 10.90 1.20 17.50
N ASN A 53 11.46 2.37 17.80
CA ASN A 53 11.26 3.54 16.96
C ASN A 53 12.01 3.34 15.64
N VAL A 54 11.31 3.59 14.54
CA VAL A 54 11.93 3.70 13.24
C VAL A 54 12.61 5.06 13.15
N THR A 55 13.77 5.09 12.49
CA THR A 55 14.48 6.33 12.20
C THR A 55 14.64 6.41 10.70
N PHE A 56 14.15 7.50 10.13
CA PHE A 56 14.22 7.73 8.70
C PHE A 56 14.96 9.04 8.40
N GLU A 57 15.87 8.98 7.43
CA GLU A 57 16.51 10.16 6.86
C GLU A 57 15.94 10.34 5.45
N ASP A 58 15.33 11.49 5.20
CA ASP A 58 14.85 11.84 3.86
C ASP A 58 16.05 12.18 2.97
N THR A 59 16.26 11.33 1.97
CA THR A 59 17.34 11.44 0.97
C THR A 59 16.78 11.67 -0.43
N ALA A 60 15.50 11.98 -0.56
CA ALA A 60 14.84 12.11 -1.85
C ALA A 60 15.44 13.25 -2.69
N THR A 61 15.41 13.08 -4.01
CA THR A 61 15.87 14.04 -5.01
C THR A 61 14.73 14.35 -5.98
N GLY A 62 14.98 14.87 -7.18
CA GLY A 62 13.93 14.95 -8.22
C GLY A 62 12.66 15.75 -7.87
N ASP A 63 12.80 16.79 -7.05
CA ASP A 63 11.70 17.65 -6.55
C ASP A 63 10.64 16.92 -5.71
N TRP A 64 10.95 15.72 -5.19
CA TRP A 64 10.10 15.01 -4.24
C TRP A 64 10.05 15.73 -2.88
N GLU A 65 8.85 15.94 -2.37
CA GLU A 65 8.57 16.54 -1.07
C GLU A 65 7.68 15.61 -0.23
N THR A 66 8.01 15.46 1.06
CA THR A 66 7.13 14.83 2.05
C THR A 66 5.96 15.74 2.43
N TYR A 67 4.94 15.14 3.07
CA TYR A 67 3.85 15.88 3.70
C TYR A 67 4.09 16.00 5.22
N PRO A 68 4.68 17.08 5.74
CA PRO A 68 5.11 17.16 7.15
C PRO A 68 3.96 17.19 8.16
N ASP A 69 2.74 17.51 7.71
CA ASP A 69 1.54 17.62 8.55
C ASP A 69 0.64 16.38 8.49
N GLN A 70 1.01 15.33 7.74
CA GLN A 70 0.27 14.07 7.69
C GLN A 70 0.72 13.11 8.80
N GLY A 71 -0.21 12.30 9.31
CA GLY A 71 0.06 11.37 10.39
C GLY A 71 0.75 11.99 11.62
N VAL A 72 1.77 11.32 12.12
CA VAL A 72 2.66 11.81 13.19
C VAL A 72 3.99 12.18 12.56
N ASP A 73 4.34 13.47 12.60
CA ASP A 73 5.59 14.02 12.04
C ASP A 73 5.82 13.68 10.55
N GLY A 74 4.73 13.57 9.77
CA GLY A 74 4.78 13.28 8.34
C GLY A 74 4.70 11.80 7.98
N ALA A 75 4.52 10.91 8.96
CA ALA A 75 4.47 9.47 8.78
C ALA A 75 3.20 8.84 9.36
N GLU A 76 2.74 7.75 8.73
CA GLU A 76 1.69 6.89 9.28
C GLU A 76 2.29 5.57 9.77
N THR A 77 1.74 5.00 10.84
CA THR A 77 2.07 3.65 11.31
C THR A 77 0.94 2.70 10.94
N THR A 78 1.27 1.66 10.18
CA THR A 78 0.32 0.68 9.67
C THR A 78 0.02 -0.39 10.74
N GLY A 79 1.07 -0.89 11.40
CA GLY A 79 1.01 -1.95 12.40
C GLY A 79 0.76 -3.35 11.84
N GLU A 80 1.13 -4.37 12.63
CA GLU A 80 1.10 -5.79 12.24
C GLU A 80 -0.25 -6.24 11.67
N ALA A 81 -1.36 -5.92 12.35
CA ALA A 81 -2.71 -6.31 11.92
C ALA A 81 -3.05 -5.84 10.51
N SER A 82 -2.67 -4.61 10.15
CA SER A 82 -2.94 -4.04 8.84
C SER A 82 -2.05 -4.66 7.77
N MET A 83 -0.79 -4.94 8.09
CA MET A 83 0.13 -5.68 7.20
C MET A 83 -0.40 -7.09 6.92
N PHE A 84 -0.87 -7.80 7.94
CA PHE A 84 -1.49 -9.11 7.77
C PHE A 84 -2.71 -9.03 6.86
N VAL A 85 -3.61 -8.07 7.11
CA VAL A 85 -4.82 -7.87 6.29
C VAL A 85 -4.46 -7.53 4.85
N MET A 86 -3.42 -6.74 4.60
CA MET A 86 -2.93 -6.44 3.25
C MET A 86 -2.57 -7.71 2.48
N PHE A 87 -1.81 -8.63 3.10
CA PHE A 87 -1.46 -9.91 2.48
C PHE A 87 -2.66 -10.84 2.34
N TRP A 88 -3.48 -10.98 3.39
CA TRP A 88 -4.68 -11.82 3.34
C TRP A 88 -5.68 -11.37 2.27
N TYR A 89 -5.82 -10.05 2.06
CA TYR A 89 -6.71 -9.48 1.07
C TYR A 89 -6.35 -9.90 -0.35
N GLN A 90 -5.09 -10.20 -0.63
CA GLN A 90 -4.66 -10.70 -1.94
C GLN A 90 -5.35 -12.00 -2.32
N SER A 91 -5.55 -12.89 -1.35
CA SER A 91 -6.27 -14.14 -1.57
C SER A 91 -7.78 -13.95 -1.66
N LEU A 92 -8.33 -12.97 -0.96
CA LEU A 92 -9.77 -12.69 -0.95
C LEU A 92 -10.24 -12.03 -2.24
N GLU A 93 -9.55 -10.96 -2.67
CA GLU A 93 -9.96 -10.11 -3.78
C GLU A 93 -9.36 -10.57 -5.11
N TYR A 94 -8.05 -10.84 -5.11
CA TYR A 94 -7.31 -11.14 -6.34
C TYR A 94 -7.11 -12.63 -6.60
N GLY A 95 -7.36 -13.47 -5.61
CA GLY A 95 -7.14 -14.92 -5.72
C GLY A 95 -5.67 -15.32 -5.69
N TYR A 96 -4.78 -14.45 -5.22
CA TYR A 96 -3.36 -14.74 -5.05
C TYR A 96 -3.06 -15.29 -3.66
N PRO A 97 -2.57 -16.53 -3.51
CA PRO A 97 -2.30 -17.17 -2.22
C PRO A 97 -0.98 -16.69 -1.58
N VAL A 98 -0.79 -15.38 -1.39
CA VAL A 98 0.51 -14.80 -1.02
C VAL A 98 1.04 -15.20 0.37
N LEU A 99 0.16 -15.51 1.34
CA LEU A 99 0.58 -15.90 2.69
C LEU A 99 1.14 -17.33 2.70
N GLU A 100 0.50 -18.23 1.94
CA GLU A 100 0.96 -19.62 1.74
C GLU A 100 0.88 -19.98 0.25
N PRO A 101 1.90 -19.64 -0.57
CA PRO A 101 1.87 -19.78 -2.05
C PRO A 101 1.66 -21.21 -2.56
N GLU A 102 2.07 -22.19 -1.77
CA GLU A 102 1.91 -23.61 -2.08
C GLU A 102 0.48 -24.14 -1.88
N THR A 103 -0.44 -23.28 -1.45
CA THR A 103 -1.84 -23.65 -1.17
C THR A 103 -2.84 -22.88 -2.04
N SER A 104 -4.11 -23.29 -2.01
CA SER A 104 -5.16 -22.56 -2.74
C SER A 104 -5.45 -21.20 -2.08
N ALA A 105 -5.86 -20.20 -2.87
CA ALA A 105 -6.36 -18.92 -2.33
C ALA A 105 -7.48 -19.10 -1.28
N GLY A 106 -8.37 -20.07 -1.49
CA GLY A 106 -9.41 -20.38 -0.49
C GLY A 106 -8.87 -20.91 0.83
N ALA A 107 -7.65 -21.48 0.87
CA ALA A 107 -6.96 -21.89 2.09
C ALA A 107 -6.34 -20.69 2.80
N ASN A 108 -5.66 -19.81 2.06
CA ASN A 108 -5.18 -18.53 2.59
C ASN A 108 -6.33 -17.69 3.19
N VAL A 109 -7.49 -17.60 2.51
CA VAL A 109 -8.67 -16.90 3.04
C VAL A 109 -9.10 -17.47 4.41
N ARG A 110 -8.93 -18.76 4.63
CA ARG A 110 -9.26 -19.41 5.91
C ARG A 110 -8.23 -19.14 7.00
N ILE A 111 -7.00 -18.71 6.72
CA ILE A 111 -5.99 -18.37 7.75
C ILE A 111 -6.59 -17.35 8.74
N HIS A 112 -7.24 -16.32 8.22
CA HIS A 112 -7.88 -15.27 9.03
C HIS A 112 -9.14 -15.71 9.78
N THR A 113 -9.80 -16.80 9.37
CA THR A 113 -11.11 -17.21 9.91
C THR A 113 -11.10 -18.59 10.57
N GLN A 114 -9.93 -19.21 10.70
CA GLN A 114 -9.75 -20.46 11.43
C GLN A 114 -9.85 -20.16 12.93
N PRO A 115 -10.82 -20.76 13.65
CA PRO A 115 -10.85 -20.66 15.09
C PRO A 115 -9.65 -21.40 15.67
N ASP A 116 -8.92 -20.76 16.57
CA ASP A 116 -8.04 -21.46 17.50
C ASP A 116 -8.90 -22.56 18.18
N GLU A 117 -8.47 -23.83 18.10
CA GLU A 117 -9.32 -25.01 18.35
C GLU A 117 -9.97 -25.03 19.76
N GLU A 118 -9.50 -24.17 20.67
CA GLU A 118 -9.93 -24.09 22.06
C GLU A 118 -11.22 -23.25 22.26
N LEU A 119 -11.60 -22.36 21.34
CA LEU A 119 -12.73 -21.42 21.56
C LEU A 119 -13.93 -21.66 20.65
N GLN A 120 -14.74 -22.65 21.02
CA GLN A 120 -15.96 -23.08 20.34
C GLN A 120 -17.14 -22.08 20.36
N THR A 121 -16.93 -20.76 20.48
CA THR A 121 -18.08 -19.82 20.54
C THR A 121 -18.09 -18.62 19.59
N ARG A 122 -17.03 -18.30 18.83
CA ARG A 122 -17.09 -17.34 17.71
C ARG A 122 -16.05 -17.69 16.64
N ALA A 123 -16.33 -17.33 15.38
CA ALA A 123 -15.24 -17.19 14.41
C ALA A 123 -14.37 -16.04 14.92
N ASN A 124 -13.24 -16.35 15.54
CA ASN A 124 -12.25 -15.36 15.91
C ASN A 124 -11.43 -15.07 14.66
N TYR A 125 -11.25 -13.79 14.38
CA TYR A 125 -10.33 -13.35 13.36
C TYR A 125 -8.92 -13.53 13.89
N ASN A 126 -8.08 -14.26 13.15
CA ASN A 126 -6.67 -14.41 13.45
C ASN A 126 -5.85 -13.43 12.62
N TYR A 127 -4.92 -12.71 13.27
CA TYR A 127 -3.99 -11.78 12.63
C TYR A 127 -2.53 -12.23 12.77
N ALA A 128 -2.26 -13.30 13.52
CA ALA A 128 -0.93 -13.86 13.67
C ALA A 128 -0.57 -14.72 12.45
N HIS A 129 0.55 -14.38 11.80
CA HIS A 129 1.14 -15.15 10.70
C HIS A 129 2.64 -14.88 10.62
N GLU A 130 3.43 -15.87 10.19
CA GLU A 130 4.90 -15.76 10.08
C GLU A 130 5.35 -14.56 9.23
N SER A 131 4.59 -14.24 8.17
CA SER A 131 4.84 -13.09 7.29
C SER A 131 4.84 -11.72 7.98
N THR A 132 4.24 -11.61 9.16
CA THR A 132 4.16 -10.35 9.92
C THR A 132 4.54 -10.51 11.40
N ASP A 133 5.00 -11.70 11.79
CA ASP A 133 5.48 -11.95 13.15
C ASP A 133 6.76 -11.14 13.43
N GLY A 134 6.99 -10.79 14.69
CA GLY A 134 8.15 -10.00 15.09
C GLY A 134 8.15 -8.56 14.55
N TRP A 135 7.01 -8.01 14.09
CA TRP A 135 6.91 -6.58 13.78
C TRP A 135 7.37 -5.75 14.98
N ALA A 136 8.30 -4.80 14.80
CA ALA A 136 8.79 -3.95 15.89
C ALA A 136 8.42 -2.47 15.71
N GLY A 137 8.08 -2.04 14.50
CA GLY A 137 7.69 -0.67 14.21
C GLY A 137 7.64 -0.40 12.71
N ASP A 138 6.86 0.58 12.28
CA ASP A 138 6.86 1.04 10.89
C ASP A 138 6.47 2.52 10.74
N GLU A 139 7.00 3.13 9.69
CA GLU A 139 6.70 4.50 9.28
C GLU A 139 6.55 4.57 7.76
N LEU A 140 5.35 4.95 7.29
CA LEU A 140 5.03 5.19 5.89
C LEU A 140 4.98 6.68 5.62
N TYR A 141 5.87 7.14 4.74
CA TYR A 141 6.01 8.53 4.32
C TYR A 141 5.43 8.72 2.92
N PRO A 142 4.29 9.43 2.77
CA PRO A 142 3.82 9.84 1.46
C PRO A 142 4.68 10.98 0.90
N TYR A 143 4.91 10.93 -0.41
CA TYR A 143 5.67 11.91 -1.18
C TYR A 143 4.87 12.39 -2.38
N ARG A 144 5.17 13.61 -2.82
CA ARG A 144 4.69 14.17 -4.09
C ARG A 144 5.81 14.86 -4.84
N ALA A 145 5.70 14.93 -6.15
CA ALA A 145 6.57 15.73 -7.00
C ALA A 145 5.79 16.30 -8.19
N GLY A 146 6.24 17.42 -8.75
CA GLY A 146 5.57 18.06 -9.88
C GLY A 146 4.23 18.71 -9.52
N ASP A 147 3.55 19.25 -10.53
CA ASP A 147 2.28 19.96 -10.40
C ASP A 147 1.39 19.70 -11.62
N GLY A 148 0.07 19.78 -11.45
CA GLY A 148 -0.88 19.68 -12.56
C GLY A 148 -0.87 18.32 -13.24
N ASP A 149 -0.72 18.29 -14.56
CA ASP A 149 -0.68 17.04 -15.36
C ASP A 149 0.63 16.26 -15.18
N ASP A 150 1.68 16.89 -14.61
CA ASP A 150 2.98 16.26 -14.32
C ASP A 150 3.12 15.84 -12.84
N ALA A 151 2.03 15.89 -12.07
CA ALA A 151 2.02 15.49 -10.67
C ALA A 151 2.29 13.98 -10.53
N ARG A 152 3.20 13.62 -9.62
CA ARG A 152 3.58 12.25 -9.29
C ARG A 152 3.43 12.06 -7.78
N ASP A 153 2.73 11.02 -7.38
CA ASP A 153 2.63 10.60 -5.98
C ASP A 153 3.43 9.32 -5.76
N GLY A 154 4.07 9.21 -4.61
CA GLY A 154 4.89 8.06 -4.25
C GLY A 154 4.95 7.89 -2.74
N TYR A 155 5.62 6.84 -2.28
CA TYR A 155 5.84 6.65 -0.86
C TYR A 155 7.16 5.92 -0.57
N VAL A 156 7.67 6.16 0.65
CA VAL A 156 8.72 5.34 1.26
C VAL A 156 8.16 4.74 2.54
N TRP A 157 8.12 3.42 2.64
CA TRP A 157 7.68 2.71 3.83
C TRP A 157 8.85 1.96 4.45
N VAL A 158 9.16 2.28 5.71
CA VAL A 158 10.25 1.68 6.46
C VAL A 158 9.67 0.85 7.59
N THR A 159 10.01 -0.43 7.61
CA THR A 159 9.58 -1.38 8.64
C THR A 159 10.78 -1.92 9.40
N GLU A 160 10.60 -2.13 10.71
CA GLU A 160 11.60 -2.67 11.63
C GLU A 160 11.07 -3.95 12.27
N TRP A 161 11.94 -4.94 12.43
CA TRP A 161 11.58 -6.28 12.86
C TRP A 161 12.44 -6.74 14.03
N GLN A 162 11.90 -7.60 14.90
CA GLN A 162 12.58 -8.10 16.08
C GLN A 162 13.86 -8.86 15.72
N THR A 163 13.80 -9.67 14.66
CA THR A 163 14.93 -10.44 14.14
C THR A 163 15.12 -10.26 12.62
N THR A 164 16.29 -10.69 12.13
CA THR A 164 16.58 -10.69 10.69
C THR A 164 15.78 -11.75 9.92
N ALA A 165 15.26 -12.77 10.62
CA ALA A 165 14.42 -13.80 10.03
C ALA A 165 13.02 -13.24 9.77
N ASP A 166 12.43 -12.58 10.76
CA ASP A 166 11.14 -11.88 10.65
C ASP A 166 11.15 -10.86 9.49
N ALA A 167 12.22 -10.06 9.38
CA ALA A 167 12.41 -9.14 8.25
C ALA A 167 12.57 -9.86 6.90
N ALA A 168 13.07 -11.10 6.89
CA ALA A 168 13.12 -11.94 5.69
C ALA A 168 11.72 -12.35 5.26
N ASP A 169 10.95 -12.91 6.20
CA ASP A 169 9.63 -13.48 5.95
C ASP A 169 8.66 -12.41 5.45
N PHE A 170 8.68 -11.22 6.05
CA PHE A 170 7.92 -10.08 5.55
C PHE A 170 8.36 -9.65 4.15
N ARG A 171 9.67 -9.51 3.90
CA ARG A 171 10.16 -9.10 2.57
C ARG A 171 9.76 -10.11 1.51
N GLU A 172 9.90 -11.40 1.79
CA GLU A 172 9.55 -12.46 0.84
C GLU A 172 8.06 -12.45 0.53
N THR A 173 7.21 -12.31 1.55
CA THR A 173 5.75 -12.19 1.37
C THR A 173 5.37 -10.91 0.60
N TYR A 174 6.03 -9.79 0.87
CA TYR A 174 5.80 -8.54 0.14
C TYR A 174 6.21 -8.64 -1.33
N VAL A 175 7.36 -9.25 -1.61
CA VAL A 175 7.81 -9.52 -2.98
C VAL A 175 6.83 -10.43 -3.70
N GLU A 176 6.40 -11.53 -3.06
CA GLU A 176 5.38 -12.44 -3.61
C GLU A 176 4.12 -11.67 -4.01
N MET A 177 3.62 -10.79 -3.13
CA MET A 177 2.46 -9.95 -3.41
C MET A 177 2.66 -9.06 -4.64
N VAL A 178 3.74 -8.28 -4.72
CA VAL A 178 3.93 -7.38 -5.87
C VAL A 178 4.16 -8.17 -7.16
N THR A 179 4.87 -9.30 -7.09
CA THR A 179 5.08 -10.15 -8.27
C THR A 179 3.83 -10.83 -8.77
N ALA A 180 2.87 -11.13 -7.89
CA ALA A 180 1.59 -11.70 -8.30
C ALA A 180 0.77 -10.74 -9.17
N HIS A 181 1.06 -9.43 -9.12
CA HIS A 181 0.41 -8.40 -9.93
C HIS A 181 1.19 -7.99 -11.18
N GLY A 182 2.44 -8.43 -11.35
CA GLY A 182 3.23 -8.14 -12.54
C GLY A 182 3.51 -9.39 -13.39
N ASP A 183 4.05 -9.18 -14.59
CA ASP A 183 4.34 -10.25 -15.54
C ASP A 183 5.83 -10.66 -15.57
N ASP A 184 6.71 -9.86 -14.95
CA ASP A 184 8.16 -10.03 -14.99
C ASP A 184 8.72 -10.88 -13.84
N GLU A 185 9.93 -11.42 -14.03
CA GLU A 185 10.66 -12.07 -12.94
C GLU A 185 11.27 -11.02 -12.00
N TYR A 186 11.03 -11.18 -10.69
CA TYR A 186 11.66 -10.32 -9.69
C TYR A 186 13.16 -10.62 -9.55
N GLU A 187 13.98 -9.57 -9.65
CA GLU A 187 15.42 -9.62 -9.40
C GLU A 187 15.75 -8.75 -8.17
N ALA A 188 16.33 -9.36 -7.14
CA ALA A 188 16.74 -8.63 -5.94
C ALA A 188 17.79 -7.55 -6.27
N GLY A 189 17.60 -6.36 -5.71
CA GLY A 189 18.47 -5.20 -6.00
C GLY A 189 18.08 -4.45 -7.27
N ARG A 190 16.89 -4.70 -7.83
CA ARG A 190 16.32 -3.93 -8.93
C ARG A 190 14.95 -3.38 -8.59
N VAL A 191 14.59 -2.32 -9.31
CA VAL A 191 13.21 -1.83 -9.37
C VAL A 191 12.36 -2.82 -10.17
N TYR A 192 11.22 -3.20 -9.61
CA TYR A 192 10.21 -4.04 -10.24
C TYR A 192 9.08 -3.17 -10.78
N GLU A 193 8.67 -3.37 -12.02
CA GLU A 193 7.66 -2.56 -12.70
C GLU A 193 6.40 -3.37 -12.96
N ILE A 194 5.24 -2.74 -12.79
CA ILE A 194 3.92 -3.30 -13.05
C ILE A 194 3.20 -2.32 -13.98
N ASP A 195 2.92 -2.76 -15.21
CA ASP A 195 2.39 -1.89 -16.26
C ASP A 195 0.96 -1.38 -15.97
N ASP A 196 0.07 -2.29 -15.57
CA ASP A 196 -1.36 -2.07 -15.48
C ASP A 196 -1.97 -2.83 -14.30
N GLY A 197 -3.24 -2.52 -13.97
CA GLY A 197 -4.02 -3.22 -12.95
C GLY A 197 -4.27 -2.36 -11.72
N ASP A 198 -4.45 -3.01 -10.58
CA ASP A 198 -4.71 -2.34 -9.30
C ASP A 198 -3.41 -1.99 -8.54
N PHE A 199 -2.26 -2.44 -9.06
CA PHE A 199 -0.93 -2.19 -8.49
C PHE A 199 0.06 -1.55 -9.48
N PRO A 200 -0.36 -0.65 -10.39
CA PRO A 200 0.52 -0.15 -11.43
C PRO A 200 1.67 0.67 -10.82
N GLY A 201 2.76 0.78 -11.57
CA GLY A 201 3.93 1.58 -11.23
C GLY A 201 5.14 0.74 -10.82
N ALA A 202 6.09 1.38 -10.14
CA ALA A 202 7.40 0.82 -9.86
C ALA A 202 7.63 0.64 -8.36
N TYR A 203 8.32 -0.45 -7.99
CA TYR A 203 8.56 -0.86 -6.61
C TYR A 203 10.04 -1.18 -6.38
N GLY A 204 10.63 -0.58 -5.37
CA GLY A 204 11.94 -0.92 -4.84
C GLY A 204 11.81 -1.56 -3.46
N VAL A 205 12.37 -2.76 -3.27
CA VAL A 205 12.31 -3.47 -1.97
C VAL A 205 13.72 -3.84 -1.51
N VAL A 206 14.18 -3.17 -0.46
CA VAL A 206 15.54 -3.33 0.10
C VAL A 206 15.44 -3.80 1.54
N ARG A 207 16.28 -4.77 1.93
CA ARG A 207 16.42 -5.19 3.33
C ARG A 207 17.86 -5.03 3.80
N ASP A 208 18.03 -4.39 4.95
CA ASP A 208 19.29 -4.29 5.69
C ASP A 208 19.10 -4.81 7.12
N GLY A 209 19.61 -6.00 7.39
CA GLY A 209 19.44 -6.66 8.69
C GLY A 209 17.97 -6.86 9.08
N THR A 210 17.53 -6.14 10.11
CA THR A 210 16.17 -6.16 10.68
C THR A 210 15.24 -5.13 10.05
N ARG A 211 15.71 -4.36 9.05
CA ARG A 211 14.94 -3.30 8.42
C ARG A 211 14.58 -3.65 6.99
N VAL A 212 13.33 -3.39 6.61
CA VAL A 212 12.88 -3.43 5.21
C VAL A 212 12.45 -2.02 4.81
N THR A 213 12.91 -1.57 3.64
CA THR A 213 12.47 -0.32 3.00
C THR A 213 11.79 -0.67 1.69
N ILE A 214 10.55 -0.22 1.56
CA ILE A 214 9.75 -0.32 0.35
C ILE A 214 9.59 1.09 -0.21
N VAL A 215 9.79 1.23 -1.51
CA VAL A 215 9.71 2.51 -2.23
C VAL A 215 8.78 2.30 -3.40
N HIS A 216 7.84 3.21 -3.60
CA HIS A 216 6.94 3.18 -4.73
C HIS A 216 6.84 4.55 -5.40
N ALA A 217 6.81 4.54 -6.72
CA ALA A 217 6.53 5.69 -7.56
C ALA A 217 5.86 5.22 -8.87
N PRO A 218 5.25 6.12 -9.66
CA PRO A 218 4.58 5.74 -10.90
C PRO A 218 5.54 5.17 -11.95
N GLU A 219 6.80 5.62 -11.95
CA GLU A 219 7.83 5.20 -12.89
C GLU A 219 9.12 4.76 -12.17
N PRO A 220 9.93 3.87 -12.75
CA PRO A 220 11.17 3.40 -12.13
C PRO A 220 12.16 4.51 -11.77
N GLY A 221 12.20 5.59 -12.55
CA GLY A 221 13.02 6.76 -12.25
C GLY A 221 12.64 7.40 -10.92
N GLY A 222 11.34 7.49 -10.60
CA GLY A 222 10.85 8.04 -9.34
C GLY A 222 11.29 7.22 -8.12
N VAL A 223 11.32 5.88 -8.24
CA VAL A 223 11.84 5.01 -7.17
C VAL A 223 13.30 5.31 -6.85
N LEU A 224 14.13 5.46 -7.89
CA LEU A 224 15.55 5.79 -7.75
C LEU A 224 15.78 7.23 -7.25
N GLU A 225 14.88 8.16 -7.57
CA GLU A 225 14.91 9.53 -7.05
C GLU A 225 14.49 9.64 -5.60
N LEU A 226 13.48 8.87 -5.17
CA LEU A 226 13.01 8.82 -3.78
C LEU A 226 14.06 8.22 -2.84
N ARG A 227 14.79 7.19 -3.29
CA ARG A 227 15.84 6.53 -2.52
C ARG A 227 17.12 6.31 -3.35
N PRO A 228 17.90 7.37 -3.62
CA PRO A 228 19.14 7.27 -4.41
C PRO A 228 20.28 6.59 -3.66
N ASP A 229 20.14 6.46 -2.33
CA ASP A 229 21.04 5.76 -1.41
C ASP A 229 20.70 4.26 -1.28
N ALA A 230 19.53 3.84 -1.76
CA ALA A 230 19.19 2.43 -1.87
C ALA A 230 19.99 1.80 -3.02
N ASP A 231 20.61 0.64 -2.76
CA ASP A 231 21.36 -0.14 -3.77
C ASP A 231 20.40 -0.83 -4.76
N LEU A 232 19.66 -0.02 -5.51
CA LEU A 232 18.68 -0.42 -6.51
C LEU A 232 19.16 -0.03 -7.90
N ALA A 233 19.20 -1.01 -8.81
CA ALA A 233 19.40 -0.79 -10.22
C ALA A 233 18.04 -0.63 -10.96
N PRO A 234 18.02 0.00 -12.14
CA PRO A 234 16.83 0.05 -12.99
C PRO A 234 16.27 -1.35 -13.30
N PRO A 235 15.00 -1.45 -13.74
CA PRO A 235 14.39 -2.71 -14.15
C PRO A 235 15.27 -3.45 -15.16
N ALA A 236 15.19 -4.77 -15.16
CA ALA A 236 15.86 -5.57 -16.16
C ALA A 236 15.21 -5.27 -17.51
N THR A 237 15.89 -4.52 -18.39
CA THR A 237 15.40 -4.29 -19.74
C THR A 237 15.28 -5.65 -20.42
N GLY A 238 14.06 -6.08 -20.74
CA GLY A 238 13.86 -7.22 -21.64
C GLY A 238 14.63 -6.96 -22.92
N ASP A 239 15.50 -7.90 -23.31
CA ASP A 239 16.17 -7.89 -24.62
C ASP A 239 15.09 -7.87 -25.72
N GLY A 240 14.68 -6.66 -26.15
CA GLY A 240 13.39 -6.49 -26.82
C GLY A 240 13.22 -5.27 -27.72
N ALA A 241 14.25 -4.48 -28.02
CA ALA A 241 14.30 -3.68 -29.25
C ALA A 241 15.73 -3.19 -29.51
N SER A 242 16.26 -3.63 -30.65
CA SER A 242 17.54 -3.19 -31.20
C SER A 242 17.66 -1.66 -31.15
N GLY A 243 18.76 -1.17 -30.59
CA GLY A 243 19.28 0.14 -30.95
C GLY A 243 19.63 0.14 -32.43
N ASP A 244 18.70 0.56 -33.28
CA ASP A 244 19.04 1.06 -34.61
C ASP A 244 19.54 2.49 -34.43
N GLY A 245 20.84 2.60 -34.18
CA GLY A 245 21.59 3.84 -34.33
C GLY A 245 21.67 4.22 -35.80
N GLY A 246 20.56 4.66 -36.37
CA GLY A 246 20.47 5.27 -37.69
C GLY A 246 20.50 6.79 -37.59
N THR A 247 21.69 7.37 -37.44
CA THR A 247 21.92 8.74 -37.92
C THR A 247 21.91 8.73 -39.45
N ASP A 248 21.19 9.67 -40.07
CA ASP A 248 21.39 10.29 -41.40
C ASP A 248 20.00 10.75 -41.88
N GLY A 249 19.60 12.02 -41.80
CA GLY A 249 20.15 13.13 -42.58
C GLY A 249 18.96 13.83 -43.27
N ALA A 250 18.86 15.14 -43.07
CA ALA A 250 17.84 15.99 -43.68
C ALA A 250 17.95 16.03 -45.22
N ASP A 251 16.82 16.02 -45.93
CA ASP A 251 16.44 17.08 -46.90
C ASP A 251 15.19 16.70 -47.73
N GLY A 252 14.31 17.70 -47.92
CA GLY A 252 13.86 18.02 -49.28
C GLY A 252 12.45 17.64 -49.76
N THR A 253 11.47 18.48 -49.38
CA THR A 253 10.50 19.17 -50.27
C THR A 253 9.55 18.43 -51.25
N ASN A 254 8.26 18.73 -51.05
CA ASN A 254 7.24 19.24 -51.98
C ASN A 254 6.50 18.34 -52.99
N GLY A 255 5.17 18.55 -53.03
CA GLY A 255 4.28 18.37 -54.18
C GLY A 255 3.01 17.58 -53.82
N ASP A 256 2.01 18.22 -53.20
CA ASP A 256 0.86 18.92 -53.83
C ASP A 256 -0.35 18.01 -54.14
N ASP A 257 -1.47 18.44 -53.55
CA ASP A 257 -2.80 18.64 -54.14
C ASP A 257 -3.75 17.47 -54.47
N GLY A 258 -4.94 17.54 -53.86
CA GLY A 258 -6.08 16.71 -54.22
C GLY A 258 -7.37 16.95 -53.42
N SER A 259 -7.87 18.18 -53.45
CA SER A 259 -9.21 18.71 -53.15
C SER A 259 -10.45 17.81 -52.93
N ASP A 260 -11.24 18.26 -51.94
CA ASP A 260 -12.69 18.55 -51.91
C ASP A 260 -13.76 17.46 -52.07
N GLY A 261 -14.72 17.46 -51.14
CA GLY A 261 -15.98 16.71 -51.20
C GLY A 261 -16.96 17.02 -50.06
N ASP A 262 -17.80 18.02 -50.30
CA ASP A 262 -18.90 18.63 -49.53
C ASP A 262 -19.92 17.71 -48.81
N ASP A 263 -20.47 18.28 -47.73
CA ASP A 263 -21.87 18.39 -47.28
C ASP A 263 -22.83 17.19 -47.11
N GLY A 264 -23.49 17.16 -45.94
CA GLY A 264 -24.74 16.42 -45.74
C GLY A 264 -25.35 16.56 -44.33
N ASN A 265 -26.43 17.32 -44.23
CA ASN A 265 -27.15 17.80 -43.05
C ASN A 265 -28.14 16.77 -42.44
N ASP A 266 -28.18 16.69 -41.09
CA ASP A 266 -29.35 16.71 -40.18
C ASP A 266 -30.45 15.61 -40.22
N SER A 267 -30.70 14.98 -39.06
CA SER A 267 -32.04 14.83 -38.46
C SER A 267 -31.98 14.00 -37.17
N GLY A 268 -32.48 14.59 -36.08
CA GLY A 268 -32.64 13.92 -34.78
C GLY A 268 -33.80 12.93 -34.71
N SER A 269 -33.87 12.20 -33.58
CA SER A 269 -35.13 11.88 -32.92
C SER A 269 -34.89 11.43 -31.48
N ASP A 270 -35.70 11.99 -30.60
CA ASP A 270 -35.76 11.81 -29.16
C ASP A 270 -36.11 10.39 -28.70
N GLY A 271 -35.63 10.03 -27.51
CA GLY A 271 -36.06 8.87 -26.74
C GLY A 271 -35.85 9.11 -25.24
N ASP A 272 -36.89 9.64 -24.58
CA ASP A 272 -36.97 9.85 -23.13
C ASP A 272 -37.19 8.56 -22.31
N GLY A 273 -36.50 8.49 -21.16
CA GLY A 273 -36.97 7.89 -19.90
C GLY A 273 -36.14 6.72 -19.33
N PRO A 274 -36.16 6.45 -18.00
CA PRO A 274 -36.24 7.38 -16.87
C PRO A 274 -35.15 7.13 -15.79
N ASP A 275 -34.75 8.20 -15.12
CA ASP A 275 -34.67 8.36 -13.66
C ASP A 275 -33.99 7.24 -12.85
N GLY A 276 -32.68 7.10 -12.97
CA GLY A 276 -31.82 6.44 -11.98
C GLY A 276 -31.11 7.48 -11.14
N SER A 277 -31.44 7.56 -9.85
CA SER A 277 -30.81 8.42 -8.85
C SER A 277 -29.29 8.22 -8.81
N SER A 278 -28.53 9.14 -9.41
CA SER A 278 -27.09 9.29 -9.17
C SER A 278 -26.90 9.71 -7.72
N GLY A 279 -26.54 8.73 -6.87
CA GLY A 279 -25.85 9.02 -5.62
C GLY A 279 -24.48 9.64 -5.94
N PRO A 280 -23.85 10.35 -5.00
CA PRO A 280 -22.54 10.92 -5.24
C PRO A 280 -21.54 9.78 -5.44
N ASP A 281 -21.11 9.59 -6.69
CA ASP A 281 -19.86 8.93 -7.02
C ASP A 281 -18.75 9.78 -6.39
N ALA A 282 -18.32 9.36 -5.21
CA ALA A 282 -17.01 9.73 -4.71
C ALA A 282 -16.01 8.92 -5.53
N SER A 283 -15.52 9.49 -6.62
CA SER A 283 -14.29 9.03 -7.24
C SER A 283 -13.21 9.05 -6.16
N THR A 284 -12.82 7.88 -5.69
CA THR A 284 -11.59 7.63 -4.96
C THR A 284 -10.45 7.78 -5.96
N GLY A 285 -10.01 9.02 -6.16
CA GLY A 285 -8.80 9.30 -6.94
C GLY A 285 -7.59 8.78 -6.18
N ASP A 286 -6.82 7.94 -6.87
CA ASP A 286 -5.47 7.45 -6.54
C ASP A 286 -5.23 7.02 -5.09
N GLU A 287 -5.70 5.80 -4.76
CA GLU A 287 -5.29 5.08 -3.56
C GLU A 287 -3.95 4.37 -3.83
N ALA A 288 -2.95 4.57 -2.97
CA ALA A 288 -1.66 3.90 -3.10
C ALA A 288 -1.83 2.36 -3.16
N PRO A 289 -1.27 1.68 -4.19
CA PRO A 289 -1.31 0.23 -4.31
C PRO A 289 -0.91 -0.51 -3.05
N GLY A 290 -1.67 -1.54 -2.68
CA GLY A 290 -1.40 -2.38 -1.52
C GLY A 290 -1.92 -1.86 -0.18
N PHE A 291 -2.39 -0.61 -0.09
CA PHE A 291 -2.81 -0.02 1.19
C PHE A 291 -4.30 0.17 1.38
N GLY A 292 -5.16 -0.32 0.47
CA GLY A 292 -6.63 -0.37 0.58
C GLY A 292 -7.26 0.67 1.54
N VAL A 293 -7.58 1.86 1.05
CA VAL A 293 -8.17 3.01 1.79
C VAL A 293 -7.35 3.57 2.97
N VAL A 294 -6.19 3.01 3.36
CA VAL A 294 -5.34 3.65 4.39
C VAL A 294 -4.78 5.00 3.90
N ALA A 295 -4.62 5.17 2.58
CA ALA A 295 -4.29 6.47 1.95
C ALA A 295 -5.54 7.34 1.66
N GLY A 296 -6.74 6.89 2.00
CA GLY A 296 -8.02 7.58 1.79
C GLY A 296 -8.31 8.74 2.75
N LEU A 297 -7.27 9.41 3.27
CA LEU A 297 -7.36 10.73 3.92
C LEU A 297 -6.67 11.83 3.10
N LEU A 298 -6.10 11.51 1.93
CA LEU A 298 -5.44 12.49 1.06
C LEU A 298 -6.43 13.31 0.20
N GLY A 299 -7.73 12.94 0.15
CA GLY A 299 -8.72 13.56 -0.73
C GLY A 299 -9.84 14.40 -0.08
N LEU A 300 -9.85 14.68 1.23
CA LEU A 300 -11.06 15.25 1.90
C LEU A 300 -10.89 16.61 2.62
N LEU A 301 -9.72 17.26 2.57
CA LEU A 301 -9.52 18.58 3.21
C LEU A 301 -9.29 19.77 2.27
N ALA A 302 -9.26 19.57 0.94
CA ALA A 302 -9.19 20.68 -0.01
C ALA A 302 -10.52 21.44 -0.20
N ALA A 303 -11.67 20.89 0.23
CA ALA A 303 -12.98 21.51 0.02
C ALA A 303 -13.47 22.39 1.19
N VAL A 304 -12.89 22.30 2.39
CA VAL A 304 -13.38 23.03 3.58
C VAL A 304 -12.85 24.48 3.65
N SER A 305 -11.73 24.78 3.00
CA SER A 305 -11.12 26.12 3.01
C SER A 305 -11.80 27.12 2.05
N LEU A 306 -12.63 26.67 1.10
CA LEU A 306 -13.38 27.55 0.18
C LEU A 306 -14.74 28.03 0.73
N LEU A 307 -15.28 27.40 1.77
CA LEU A 307 -16.55 27.82 2.40
C LEU A 307 -16.38 28.80 3.57
N ALA A 308 -15.17 28.96 4.11
CA ALA A 308 -14.90 29.89 5.21
C ALA A 308 -14.73 31.36 4.79
N ARG A 309 -14.73 31.68 3.48
CA ARG A 309 -14.49 33.05 2.98
C ARG A 309 -15.72 33.82 2.48
N ARG A 310 -16.93 33.31 2.71
CA ARG A 310 -18.17 33.98 2.29
C ARG A 310 -19.25 34.05 3.37
N SER A 311 -18.89 34.54 4.55
CA SER A 311 -19.86 35.03 5.54
C SER A 311 -19.22 36.01 6.53
N ARG A 312 -18.90 37.20 6.04
CA ARG A 312 -18.81 38.43 6.84
C ARG A 312 -18.78 39.63 5.89
N ASP A 313 -19.98 40.10 5.54
CA ASP A 313 -20.34 41.51 5.31
C ASP A 313 -21.84 41.65 5.59
#